data_AF-A0A3N4JDY9-F1
#
_entry.id   AF-A0A3N4JDY9-F1
#
_cell.length_a   1.000
_cell.length_b   1.000
_cell.length_c   1.000
_cell.angle_alpha   90.00
_cell.angle_beta   90.00
_cell.angle_gamma   90.00
#
_symmetry.space_group_name_H-M   'P 1'
#
loop_
_entity.id
_entity.type
_entity.pdbx_description
1 polymer ?
#
loop_
_entity_poly.entity_id
_entity_poly.type
_entity_poly.pdbx_seq_one_letter_code
_entity_poly.pdbx_strand_id
1 'polypeptide(L)'
;MVQRARVTYKPIYPMQEHRWKVASATDFAEALDKRDKVDLLINSAGSISHLPNRRDVRLFLDQVKKSLRPETGVAIISVLTEMLHGPEGKTELGGSDSPVEHGMGELILPCQDDGEGLSGSWRKSPTKVIWNEDKTVRTDSFYVELHTDSKGTVAWREDLDWSLAVFDEKAWAEDIGGAGLEIVEMIPEGDGHERFYVLSNPQ
;
A
#
# COMPACT_ATOMS: atom_id res chain seq x y z
N MET A 1 4.70 -5.83 -13.23
CA MET A 1 3.39 -6.26 -12.68
C MET A 1 2.22 -6.16 -13.66
N VAL A 2 1.93 -5.00 -14.28
CA VAL A 2 0.75 -4.85 -15.16
C VAL A 2 0.71 -5.83 -16.34
N GLN A 3 1.85 -6.10 -16.99
CA GLN A 3 1.91 -7.09 -18.07
C GLN A 3 1.56 -8.51 -17.59
N ARG A 4 2.07 -8.93 -16.43
CA ARG A 4 1.74 -10.22 -15.83
C ARG A 4 0.25 -10.31 -15.47
N ALA A 5 -0.30 -9.28 -14.85
CA ALA A 5 -1.72 -9.22 -14.50
C ALA A 5 -2.63 -9.31 -15.74
N ARG A 6 -2.26 -8.66 -16.85
CA ARG A 6 -2.98 -8.77 -18.14
C ARG A 6 -3.02 -10.20 -18.68
N VAL A 7 -1.94 -10.95 -18.50
CA VAL A 7 -1.80 -12.33 -19.01
C VAL A 7 -2.50 -13.33 -18.10
N THR A 8 -2.50 -13.11 -16.79
CA THR A 8 -3.08 -14.05 -15.81
C THR A 8 -4.55 -13.81 -15.50
N TYR A 9 -5.06 -12.60 -15.71
CA TYR A 9 -6.45 -12.27 -15.45
C TYR A 9 -7.41 -12.94 -16.45
N LYS A 10 -8.40 -13.66 -15.94
CA LYS A 10 -9.50 -14.23 -16.73
C LYS A 10 -10.82 -13.61 -16.25
N PRO A 11 -11.55 -12.87 -17.11
CA PRO A 11 -12.83 -12.29 -16.74
C PRO A 11 -13.80 -13.37 -16.29
N ILE A 12 -14.39 -13.20 -15.11
CA ILE A 12 -15.47 -14.07 -14.61
C ILE A 12 -16.78 -13.71 -15.33
N TYR A 13 -16.95 -12.44 -15.71
CA TYR A 13 -18.12 -11.93 -16.40
C TYR A 13 -17.78 -11.51 -17.83
N PRO A 14 -18.39 -12.13 -18.86
CA PRO A 14 -18.02 -11.91 -20.28
C PRO A 14 -18.22 -10.48 -20.79
N MET A 15 -19.08 -9.70 -20.13
CA MET A 15 -19.43 -8.33 -20.52
C MET A 15 -18.55 -7.26 -19.86
N GLN A 16 -17.64 -7.65 -18.95
CA GLN A 16 -16.82 -6.71 -18.21
C GLN A 16 -15.58 -6.32 -19.03
N GLU A 17 -15.49 -5.05 -19.41
CA GLU A 17 -14.29 -4.47 -20.03
C GLU A 17 -13.22 -4.20 -18.97
N HIS A 18 -11.98 -4.58 -19.26
CA HIS A 18 -10.84 -4.36 -18.37
C HIS A 18 -9.81 -3.46 -19.02
N ARG A 19 -9.56 -2.30 -18.40
CA ARG A 19 -8.53 -1.35 -18.84
C ARG A 19 -7.42 -1.28 -17.80
N TRP A 20 -6.23 -1.66 -18.22
CA TRP A 20 -5.04 -1.61 -17.39
C TRP A 20 -4.22 -0.37 -17.74
N LYS A 21 -4.06 0.54 -16.80
CA LYS A 21 -3.26 1.77 -16.96
C LYS A 21 -2.02 1.70 -16.07
N VAL A 22 -0.97 2.40 -16.48
CA VAL A 22 0.24 2.61 -15.68
C VAL A 22 0.29 4.09 -15.35
N ALA A 23 0.27 4.43 -14.07
CA ALA A 23 0.32 5.79 -13.57
C ALA A 23 0.93 5.82 -12.17
N SER A 24 1.38 6.99 -11.72
CA SER A 24 1.84 7.16 -10.34
C SER A 24 0.67 7.50 -9.42
N ALA A 25 0.88 7.36 -8.10
CA ALA A 25 -0.11 7.75 -7.11
C ALA A 25 -0.45 9.26 -7.16
N THR A 26 0.44 10.11 -7.68
CA THR A 26 0.29 11.56 -7.66
C THR A 26 -0.24 12.15 -8.98
N ASP A 27 -0.45 11.34 -10.01
CA ASP A 27 -0.99 11.76 -11.33
C ASP A 27 -2.02 10.80 -11.96
N PHE A 28 -2.51 9.78 -11.24
CA PHE A 28 -3.34 8.73 -11.86
C PHE A 28 -4.66 9.20 -12.48
N ALA A 29 -5.25 10.32 -12.03
CA ALA A 29 -6.50 10.79 -12.64
C ALA A 29 -6.29 11.23 -14.10
N GLU A 30 -5.07 11.61 -14.48
CA GLU A 30 -4.73 11.97 -15.86
C GLU A 30 -4.61 10.75 -16.79
N ALA A 31 -4.37 9.57 -16.22
CA ALA A 31 -4.32 8.32 -16.96
C ALA A 31 -5.72 7.75 -17.28
N LEU A 32 -6.75 8.26 -16.59
CA LEU A 32 -8.15 7.99 -16.92
C LEU A 32 -8.49 8.66 -18.26
N ASP A 33 -9.38 8.04 -19.04
CA ASP A 33 -9.80 8.66 -20.30
C ASP A 33 -10.56 9.95 -19.96
N LYS A 34 -10.43 11.03 -20.77
CA LYS A 34 -10.80 12.44 -20.44
C LYS A 34 -12.24 12.69 -19.92
N ARG A 35 -13.12 11.68 -19.88
CA ARG A 35 -14.50 11.75 -19.39
C ARG A 35 -14.81 10.72 -18.30
N ASP A 36 -13.87 9.86 -17.96
CA ASP A 36 -14.08 8.75 -17.06
C ASP A 36 -13.91 9.25 -15.63
N LYS A 37 -15.04 9.45 -14.97
CA LYS A 37 -15.13 9.52 -13.52
C LYS A 37 -15.49 8.14 -13.01
N VAL A 38 -14.91 7.73 -11.90
CA VAL A 38 -15.17 6.43 -11.30
C VAL A 38 -16.23 6.55 -10.21
N ASP A 39 -17.09 5.55 -10.14
CA ASP A 39 -18.08 5.43 -9.06
C ASP A 39 -17.47 4.80 -7.81
N LEU A 40 -16.40 4.01 -7.98
CA LEU A 40 -15.65 3.35 -6.90
C LEU A 40 -14.15 3.43 -7.16
N LEU A 41 -13.39 3.90 -6.18
CA LEU A 41 -11.93 3.84 -6.14
C LEU A 41 -11.50 3.02 -4.91
N ILE A 42 -10.57 2.09 -5.07
CA ILE A 42 -10.04 1.29 -3.96
C ILE A 42 -8.53 1.47 -3.87
N ASN A 43 -8.06 1.90 -2.70
CA ASN A 43 -6.67 1.86 -2.31
C ASN A 43 -6.57 0.97 -1.06
N SER A 44 -6.02 -0.23 -1.20
CA SER A 44 -5.98 -1.26 -0.15
C SER A 44 -4.55 -1.57 0.31
N ALA A 45 -4.41 -2.49 1.26
CA ALA A 45 -3.12 -3.00 1.75
C ALA A 45 -2.25 -1.92 2.40
N GLY A 46 -2.88 -0.89 2.97
CA GLY A 46 -2.22 0.27 3.55
C GLY A 46 -1.28 1.01 2.59
N SER A 47 -1.48 0.87 1.28
CA SER A 47 -0.51 1.32 0.29
C SER A 47 -0.26 2.83 0.30
N ILE A 48 -1.19 3.62 0.87
CA ILE A 48 -1.03 5.05 1.11
C ILE A 48 0.19 5.38 2.00
N SER A 49 0.59 4.49 2.92
CA SER A 49 1.78 4.68 3.75
C SER A 49 3.06 4.78 2.92
N HIS A 50 3.11 4.25 1.69
CA HIS A 50 4.28 4.38 0.82
C HIS A 50 4.47 5.80 0.24
N LEU A 51 3.68 6.78 0.66
CA LEU A 51 3.88 8.20 0.38
C LEU A 51 4.49 8.88 1.63
N PRO A 52 5.81 8.77 1.87
CA PRO A 52 6.45 9.23 3.11
C PRO A 52 6.36 10.75 3.30
N ASN A 53 6.17 11.51 2.22
CA ASN A 53 6.00 12.96 2.29
C ASN A 53 4.51 13.32 2.38
N ARG A 54 4.13 14.10 3.38
CA ARG A 54 2.76 14.63 3.52
C ARG A 54 2.28 15.41 2.29
N ARG A 55 3.19 16.01 1.52
CA ARG A 55 2.88 16.64 0.23
C ARG A 55 2.34 15.63 -0.78
N ASP A 56 2.94 14.45 -0.87
CA ASP A 56 2.56 13.43 -1.85
C ASP A 56 1.22 12.80 -1.47
N VAL A 57 0.95 12.65 -0.18
CA VAL A 57 -0.38 12.26 0.34
C VAL A 57 -1.46 13.24 -0.12
N ARG A 58 -1.22 14.55 0.02
CA ARG A 58 -2.18 15.57 -0.43
C ARG A 58 -2.38 15.54 -1.95
N LEU A 59 -1.30 15.39 -2.72
CA LEU A 59 -1.39 15.24 -4.17
C LEU A 59 -2.21 14.00 -4.55
N PHE A 60 -2.00 12.88 -3.86
CA PHE A 60 -2.80 11.68 -4.06
C PHE A 60 -4.29 11.92 -3.75
N LEU A 61 -4.63 12.58 -2.64
CA LEU A 61 -6.01 12.92 -2.30
C LEU A 61 -6.65 13.85 -3.34
N ASP A 62 -5.89 14.80 -3.89
CA ASP A 62 -6.35 15.62 -5.02
C ASP A 62 -6.66 14.76 -6.26
N GLN A 63 -5.84 13.75 -6.55
CA GLN A 63 -6.12 12.80 -7.64
C GLN A 63 -7.37 11.95 -7.35
N VAL A 64 -7.58 11.52 -6.11
CA VAL A 64 -8.82 10.84 -5.69
C VAL A 64 -10.02 11.74 -5.97
N LYS A 65 -10.03 12.98 -5.47
CA LYS A 65 -11.08 13.97 -5.71
C LYS A 65 -11.34 14.19 -7.21
N LYS A 66 -10.28 14.32 -8.01
CA LYS A 66 -10.38 14.50 -9.47
C LYS A 66 -10.90 13.26 -10.19
N SER A 67 -10.66 12.06 -9.68
CA SER A 67 -11.08 10.82 -10.34
C SER A 67 -12.53 10.42 -10.01
N LEU A 68 -13.01 10.73 -8.81
CA LEU A 68 -14.34 10.34 -8.35
C LEU A 68 -15.46 11.12 -9.06
N ARG A 69 -16.57 10.44 -9.32
CA ARG A 69 -17.82 11.09 -9.73
C ARG A 69 -18.31 12.00 -8.59
N PRO A 70 -18.65 13.27 -8.85
CA PRO A 70 -19.24 14.14 -7.83
C PRO A 70 -20.51 13.54 -7.24
N GLU A 71 -20.73 13.74 -5.94
CA GLU A 71 -21.90 13.34 -5.14
C GLU A 71 -22.14 11.84 -4.98
N THR A 72 -21.84 11.01 -5.99
CA THR A 72 -22.15 9.57 -5.97
C THR A 72 -20.93 8.67 -5.95
N GLY A 73 -19.75 9.20 -6.29
CA GLY A 73 -18.50 8.44 -6.28
C GLY A 73 -17.96 8.26 -4.88
N VAL A 74 -17.43 7.06 -4.61
CA VAL A 74 -16.87 6.69 -3.31
C VAL A 74 -15.44 6.18 -3.47
N ALA A 75 -14.54 6.60 -2.59
CA ALA A 75 -13.24 5.97 -2.42
C ALA A 75 -13.18 5.16 -1.13
N ILE A 76 -12.55 4.00 -1.18
CA ILE A 76 -12.24 3.16 -0.01
C ILE A 76 -10.73 3.13 0.11
N ILE A 77 -10.21 3.70 1.19
CA ILE A 77 -8.76 3.84 1.42
C ILE A 77 -8.40 3.16 2.73
N SER A 78 -7.52 2.16 2.66
CA SER A 78 -6.99 1.49 3.85
C SER A 78 -5.72 2.18 4.35
N VAL A 79 -5.56 2.25 5.67
CA VAL A 79 -4.28 2.52 6.33
C VAL A 79 -3.95 1.32 7.22
N LEU A 80 -2.69 0.88 7.27
CA LEU A 80 -2.27 -0.15 8.24
C LEU A 80 -2.49 0.38 9.65
N THR A 81 -3.08 -0.41 10.54
CA THR A 81 -3.34 0.00 11.93
C THR A 81 -2.05 0.38 12.66
N GLU A 82 -0.95 -0.35 12.41
CA GLU A 82 0.37 -0.02 12.96
C GLU A 82 0.95 1.31 12.46
N MET A 83 0.41 1.85 11.35
CA MET A 83 0.77 3.16 10.79
C MET A 83 -0.20 4.25 11.20
N LEU A 84 -1.11 4.01 12.16
CA LEU A 84 -1.97 5.02 12.76
C LEU A 84 -1.49 5.33 14.18
N HIS A 85 -1.07 6.57 14.44
CA HIS A 85 -0.81 7.05 15.78
C HIS A 85 -2.09 7.69 16.35
N GLY A 86 -2.55 7.18 17.49
CA GLY A 86 -3.63 7.79 18.27
C GLY A 86 -3.10 8.84 19.25
N PRO A 87 -3.94 9.77 19.74
CA PRO A 87 -3.55 10.78 20.74
C PRO A 87 -3.08 10.20 22.08
N GLU A 88 -3.43 8.94 22.40
CA GLU A 88 -3.20 8.33 23.72
C GLU A 88 -2.68 6.88 23.67
N GLY A 89 -2.13 6.44 22.54
CA GLY A 89 -1.45 5.15 22.45
C GLY A 89 -0.01 5.26 22.95
N LYS A 90 0.20 5.29 24.28
CA LYS A 90 1.48 4.85 24.85
C LYS A 90 1.60 3.34 24.64
N THR A 91 1.80 2.92 23.40
CA THR A 91 2.49 1.66 23.17
C THR A 91 3.89 1.91 23.74
N GLU A 92 4.21 1.25 24.85
CA GLU A 92 5.59 1.17 25.31
C GLU A 92 6.41 0.65 24.14
N LEU A 93 7.03 1.56 23.37
CA LEU A 93 8.07 1.21 22.43
C LEU A 93 9.12 0.50 23.26
N GLY A 94 9.18 -0.81 23.10
CA GLY A 94 10.01 -1.70 23.88
C GLY A 94 11.40 -1.11 23.97
N GLY A 95 11.88 -0.95 25.21
CA GLY A 95 13.23 -0.51 25.51
C GLY A 95 14.24 -1.49 24.91
N SER A 96 14.61 -1.23 23.66
CA SER A 96 15.77 -1.77 23.00
C SER A 96 16.61 -0.57 22.64
N ASP A 97 17.77 -0.41 23.29
CA ASP A 97 18.77 0.62 22.97
C ASP A 97 19.41 0.43 21.57
N SER A 98 18.81 -0.42 20.72
CA SER A 98 19.13 -0.59 19.31
C SER A 98 18.10 0.17 18.46
N PRO A 99 18.52 1.07 17.55
CA PRO A 99 17.62 1.77 16.62
C PRO A 99 17.00 0.85 15.55
N VAL A 100 17.21 -0.46 15.69
CA VAL A 100 16.79 -1.50 14.75
C VAL A 100 15.89 -2.49 15.49
N GLU A 101 14.62 -2.53 15.08
CA GLU A 101 13.67 -3.55 15.50
C GLU A 101 13.61 -4.65 14.43
N HIS A 102 13.44 -5.90 14.86
CA HIS A 102 13.18 -7.02 13.95
C HIS A 102 11.67 -7.08 13.68
N GLY A 103 11.27 -6.81 12.43
CA GLY A 103 9.88 -6.88 11.97
C GLY A 103 9.46 -8.31 11.60
N MET A 104 8.67 -8.45 10.53
CA MET A 104 8.24 -9.75 10.01
C MET A 104 9.43 -10.70 9.80
N GLY A 105 9.29 -11.94 10.29
CA GLY A 105 10.32 -12.98 10.22
C GLY A 105 10.66 -13.44 8.80
N GLU A 106 11.54 -14.43 8.73
CA GLU A 106 11.87 -15.10 7.47
C GLU A 106 10.61 -15.74 6.86
N LEU A 107 10.46 -15.63 5.54
CA LEU A 107 9.38 -16.28 4.80
C LEU A 107 9.96 -17.09 3.65
N ILE A 108 9.58 -18.37 3.56
CA ILE A 108 9.97 -19.26 2.47
C ILE A 108 8.71 -19.62 1.69
N LEU A 109 8.67 -19.26 0.41
CA LEU A 109 7.57 -19.58 -0.49
C LEU A 109 8.06 -20.50 -1.62
N PRO A 110 7.30 -21.55 -1.97
CA PRO A 110 7.65 -22.37 -3.13
C PRO A 110 7.53 -21.55 -4.42
N CYS A 111 8.49 -21.73 -5.33
CA CYS A 111 8.45 -21.22 -6.70
C CYS A 111 8.22 -22.41 -7.65
N GLN A 112 6.99 -22.55 -8.14
CA GLN A 112 6.69 -23.50 -9.21
C GLN A 112 7.10 -22.88 -10.55
N ASP A 113 7.69 -23.69 -11.42
CA ASP A 113 8.07 -23.29 -12.77
C ASP A 113 6.83 -22.86 -13.56
N ASP A 114 6.80 -21.60 -14.00
CA ASP A 114 5.73 -21.01 -14.81
C ASP A 114 6.01 -21.09 -16.32
N GLY A 115 7.01 -21.88 -16.72
CA GLY A 115 7.42 -22.09 -18.11
C GLY A 115 8.65 -21.28 -18.52
N GLU A 116 9.23 -20.50 -17.62
CA GLU A 116 10.49 -19.78 -17.81
C GLU A 116 11.72 -20.57 -17.30
N GLY A 117 11.53 -21.80 -16.78
CA GLY A 117 12.61 -22.68 -16.37
C GLY A 117 13.18 -22.35 -14.98
N LEU A 118 12.45 -21.58 -14.18
CA LEU A 118 12.85 -21.18 -12.82
C LEU A 118 11.96 -21.89 -11.79
N SER A 119 12.41 -23.06 -11.34
CA SER A 119 11.84 -23.76 -10.19
C SER A 119 12.70 -23.58 -8.95
N GLY A 120 12.10 -23.47 -7.76
CA GLY A 120 12.88 -23.30 -6.53
C GLY A 120 12.08 -22.86 -5.31
N SER A 121 12.72 -22.10 -4.44
CA SER A 121 12.09 -21.42 -3.30
C SER A 121 12.50 -19.97 -3.22
N TRP A 122 11.51 -19.09 -3.07
CA TRP A 122 11.71 -17.69 -2.72
C TRP A 122 11.94 -17.60 -1.21
N ARG A 123 13.00 -16.91 -0.80
CA ARG A 123 13.30 -16.64 0.61
C ARG A 123 13.35 -15.15 0.84
N LYS A 124 12.52 -14.65 1.76
CA LYS A 124 12.58 -13.28 2.26
C LYS A 124 13.32 -13.28 3.59
N SER A 125 14.31 -12.42 3.75
CA SER A 125 14.98 -12.24 5.04
C SER A 125 14.05 -11.65 6.10
N PRO A 126 14.39 -11.77 7.39
CA PRO A 126 13.75 -10.96 8.42
C PRO A 126 13.80 -9.47 8.04
N THR A 127 12.72 -8.75 8.33
CA THR A 127 12.63 -7.31 8.09
C THR A 127 13.41 -6.55 9.16
N LYS A 128 14.28 -5.65 8.71
CA LYS A 128 14.95 -4.65 9.53
C LYS A 128 14.12 -3.37 9.52
N VAL A 129 13.65 -2.94 10.68
CA VAL A 129 12.86 -1.71 10.83
C VAL A 129 13.76 -0.58 11.33
N ILE A 130 13.71 0.58 10.67
CA ILE A 130 14.47 1.78 11.00
C ILE A 130 13.50 2.96 11.07
N TRP A 131 13.55 3.74 12.14
CA TRP A 131 12.74 4.93 12.31
C TRP A 131 13.54 6.20 12.05
N ASN A 132 12.90 7.23 11.49
CA ASN A 132 13.48 8.57 11.48
C ASN A 132 13.42 9.22 12.89
N GLU A 133 14.15 10.32 13.09
CA GLU A 133 14.34 10.95 14.40
C GLU A 133 13.03 11.32 15.11
N ASP A 134 12.02 11.77 14.35
CA ASP A 134 10.71 12.19 14.88
C ASP A 134 9.65 11.08 14.87
N LYS A 135 10.01 9.86 14.45
CA LYS A 135 9.14 8.68 14.36
C LYS A 135 7.90 8.88 13.47
N THR A 136 7.99 9.75 12.48
CA THR A 136 6.92 9.94 11.47
C THR A 136 7.10 9.06 10.23
N VAL A 137 8.29 8.51 10.02
CA VAL A 137 8.61 7.61 8.91
C VAL A 137 9.31 6.36 9.42
N ARG A 138 8.74 5.21 9.08
CA ARG A 138 9.31 3.87 9.26
C ARG A 138 9.92 3.41 7.95
N THR A 139 11.14 2.88 7.96
CA THR A 139 11.77 2.24 6.80
C THR A 139 11.98 0.78 7.10
N ASP A 140 11.37 -0.08 6.28
CA ASP A 140 11.54 -1.53 6.36
C ASP A 140 12.50 -1.97 5.26
N SER A 141 13.55 -2.69 5.65
CA SER A 141 14.57 -3.22 4.74
C SER A 141 14.71 -4.73 4.90
N PHE A 142 14.74 -5.45 3.79
CA PHE A 142 14.93 -6.90 3.73
C PHE A 142 15.44 -7.27 2.34
N TYR A 143 15.89 -8.50 2.16
CA TYR A 143 16.22 -9.02 0.84
C TYR A 143 15.34 -10.20 0.48
N VAL A 144 15.16 -10.41 -0.81
CA VAL A 144 14.49 -11.59 -1.37
C VAL A 144 15.48 -12.35 -2.24
N GLU A 145 15.54 -13.66 -2.07
CA GLU A 145 16.43 -14.56 -2.80
C GLU A 145 15.63 -15.67 -3.50
N LEU A 146 16.06 -16.07 -4.70
CA LEU A 146 15.60 -17.28 -5.36
C LEU A 146 16.63 -18.39 -5.21
N HIS A 147 16.24 -19.48 -4.56
CA HIS A 147 17.05 -20.67 -4.38
C HIS A 147 16.56 -21.75 -5.34
N THR A 148 17.37 -22.15 -6.32
CA THR A 148 16.93 -23.03 -7.44
C THR A 148 17.24 -24.51 -7.23
N ASP A 149 18.00 -24.86 -6.20
CA ASP A 149 18.36 -26.25 -5.90
C ASP A 149 18.30 -26.57 -4.39
N SER A 150 18.34 -27.87 -4.08
CA SER A 150 18.37 -28.37 -2.70
C SER A 150 19.69 -28.10 -1.98
N LYS A 151 20.70 -27.56 -2.68
CA LYS A 151 22.00 -27.18 -2.12
C LYS A 151 22.03 -25.74 -1.63
N GLY A 152 20.96 -24.97 -1.86
CA GLY A 152 20.84 -23.58 -1.43
C GLY A 152 21.56 -22.60 -2.34
N THR A 153 21.77 -22.94 -3.62
CA THR A 153 22.37 -22.01 -4.58
C THR A 153 21.42 -20.83 -4.81
N VAL A 154 21.88 -19.63 -4.47
CA VAL A 154 21.19 -18.36 -4.74
C VAL A 154 21.35 -18.02 -6.21
N ALA A 155 20.29 -18.15 -6.99
CA ALA A 155 20.27 -17.79 -8.41
C ALA A 155 20.04 -16.29 -8.62
N TRP A 156 19.36 -15.65 -7.67
CA TRP A 156 19.00 -14.24 -7.74
C TRP A 156 18.81 -13.70 -6.33
N ARG A 157 19.13 -12.42 -6.15
CA ARG A 157 18.90 -11.65 -4.93
C ARG A 157 18.54 -10.22 -5.28
N GLU A 158 17.59 -9.65 -4.56
CA GLU A 158 17.30 -8.22 -4.55
C GLU A 158 17.15 -7.74 -3.12
N ASP A 159 17.89 -6.68 -2.79
CA ASP A 159 17.74 -5.96 -1.53
C ASP A 159 16.66 -4.89 -1.75
N LEU A 160 15.66 -4.88 -0.87
CA LEU A 160 14.49 -4.01 -0.93
C LEU A 160 14.43 -3.13 0.31
N ASP A 161 14.05 -1.88 0.09
CA ASP A 161 13.70 -0.92 1.11
C ASP A 161 12.42 -0.20 0.73
N TRP A 162 11.55 0.01 1.71
CA TRP A 162 10.39 0.89 1.54
C TRP A 162 10.15 1.74 2.77
N SER A 163 9.92 3.03 2.53
CA SER A 163 9.56 4.00 3.55
C SER A 163 8.04 4.10 3.67
N LEU A 164 7.56 4.11 4.91
CA LEU A 164 6.17 4.12 5.31
C LEU A 164 5.92 5.35 6.20
N ALA A 165 5.00 6.21 5.79
CA ALA A 165 4.50 7.31 6.58
C ALA A 165 3.59 6.77 7.68
N VAL A 166 3.75 7.32 8.88
CA VAL A 166 2.80 7.16 9.96
C VAL A 166 1.83 8.34 9.98
N PHE A 167 0.55 8.02 10.10
CA PHE A 167 -0.54 8.98 10.08
C PHE A 167 -1.01 9.28 11.49
N ASP A 168 -1.00 10.55 11.86
CA ASP A 168 -1.83 11.04 12.96
C ASP A 168 -3.28 11.12 12.46
N GLU A 169 -4.22 10.51 13.18
CA GLU A 169 -5.61 10.41 12.72
C GLU A 169 -6.27 11.78 12.50
N LYS A 170 -5.92 12.76 13.34
CA LYS A 170 -6.46 14.11 13.21
C LYS A 170 -5.88 14.80 11.98
N ALA A 171 -4.56 14.75 11.79
CA ALA A 171 -3.89 15.30 10.62
C ALA A 171 -4.36 14.63 9.32
N TRP A 172 -4.65 13.33 9.36
CA TRP A 172 -5.23 12.57 8.24
C TRP A 172 -6.62 13.08 7.87
N ALA A 173 -7.51 13.24 8.85
CA ALA A 173 -8.83 13.79 8.63
C ALA A 173 -8.77 15.24 8.10
N GLU A 174 -7.84 16.06 8.61
CA GLU A 174 -7.58 17.41 8.11
C GLU A 174 -7.09 17.42 6.65
N ASP A 175 -6.19 16.51 6.27
CA ASP A 175 -5.69 16.42 4.90
C ASP A 175 -6.80 15.94 3.93
N ILE A 176 -7.66 15.00 4.35
CA ILE A 176 -8.84 14.59 3.58
C ILE A 176 -9.79 15.78 3.36
N GLY A 177 -10.14 16.48 4.44
CA GLY A 177 -11.02 17.66 4.36
C GLY A 177 -10.41 18.78 3.51
N GLY A 178 -9.09 18.97 3.61
CA GLY A 178 -8.34 19.94 2.79
C GLY A 178 -8.39 19.64 1.29
N ALA A 179 -8.52 18.38 0.90
CA ALA A 179 -8.72 17.95 -0.49
C ALA A 179 -10.19 18.08 -0.96
N GLY A 180 -11.11 18.52 -0.10
CA GLY A 180 -12.54 18.62 -0.40
C GLY A 180 -13.24 17.26 -0.48
N LEU A 181 -12.70 16.25 0.21
CA LEU A 181 -13.33 14.94 0.42
C LEU A 181 -13.92 14.90 1.84
N GLU A 182 -14.87 13.99 2.06
CA GLU A 182 -15.48 13.80 3.38
C GLU A 182 -15.41 12.33 3.79
N ILE A 183 -15.06 12.06 5.05
CA ILE A 183 -15.12 10.71 5.62
C ILE A 183 -16.58 10.44 6.00
N VAL A 184 -17.25 9.55 5.26
CA VAL A 184 -18.65 9.19 5.54
C VAL A 184 -18.78 7.96 6.42
N GLU A 185 -17.80 7.07 6.37
CA GLU A 185 -17.74 5.88 7.21
C GLU A 185 -16.29 5.53 7.49
N MET A 186 -16.03 5.12 8.73
CA MET A 186 -14.80 4.43 9.08
C MET A 186 -15.21 3.01 9.42
N ILE A 187 -14.65 2.04 8.70
CA ILE A 187 -14.88 0.63 8.98
C ILE A 187 -13.73 0.21 9.90
N PRO A 188 -13.99 0.09 11.22
CA PRO A 188 -12.98 -0.38 12.15
C PRO A 188 -12.62 -1.83 11.83
N GLU A 189 -11.46 -2.23 12.33
CA GLU A 189 -10.85 -3.54 12.19
C GLU A 189 -11.87 -4.69 12.29
N GLY A 190 -11.90 -5.56 11.27
CA GLY A 190 -12.23 -6.97 11.47
C GLY A 190 -10.99 -7.71 11.99
N ASP A 191 -10.77 -8.97 11.62
CA ASP A 191 -9.56 -9.74 11.96
C ASP A 191 -8.26 -9.22 11.28
N GLY A 192 -8.26 -8.04 10.66
CA GLY A 192 -7.24 -7.62 9.69
C GLY A 192 -6.60 -6.29 10.05
N HIS A 193 -5.26 -6.24 9.99
CA HIS A 193 -4.32 -5.16 10.30
C HIS A 193 -4.52 -3.81 9.57
N GLU A 194 -5.71 -3.52 9.05
CA GLU A 194 -6.06 -2.37 8.22
C GLU A 194 -7.35 -1.70 8.72
N ARG A 195 -7.34 -0.37 8.71
CA ARG A 195 -8.55 0.44 8.88
C ARG A 195 -8.95 1.05 7.55
N PHE A 196 -10.22 0.91 7.18
CA PHE A 196 -10.75 1.48 5.95
C PHE A 196 -11.50 2.79 6.20
N TYR A 197 -11.17 3.80 5.42
CA TYR A 197 -11.83 5.09 5.35
C TYR A 197 -12.65 5.14 4.06
N VAL A 198 -13.96 5.30 4.20
CA VAL A 198 -14.88 5.50 3.08
C VAL A 198 -15.04 7.00 2.88
N LEU A 199 -14.59 7.48 1.73
CA LEU A 199 -14.56 8.89 1.37
C LEU A 199 -15.60 9.20 0.31
N SER A 200 -16.40 10.23 0.53
CA SER A 200 -17.30 10.79 -0.48
C SER A 200 -16.68 12.00 -1.17
N ASN A 201 -17.20 12.31 -2.36
CA ASN A 201 -16.84 13.48 -3.14
C ASN A 201 -17.99 14.52 -3.11
N PRO A 202 -18.12 15.32 -2.04
CA PRO A 202 -19.11 16.41 -2.00
C PRO A 202 -18.78 17.44 -3.09
N GLN A 203 -19.76 18.21 -3.58
CA GLN A 203 -19.60 19.11 -4.73
C GLN A 203 -18.29 19.93 -4.75
#